data_AF-A0A961WY60-F1
#
_entry.id   AF-A0A961WY60-F1
#
_cell.length_a   1.000
_cell.length_b   1.000
_cell.length_c   1.000
_cell.angle_alpha   90.00
_cell.angle_beta   90.00
_cell.angle_gamma   90.00
#
_symmetry.space_group_name_H-M   'P 1'
#
loop_
_entity.id
_entity.type
_entity.pdbx_description
1 polymer ?
#
loop_
_entity_poly.entity_id
_entity_poly.type
_entity_poly.pdbx_seq_one_letter_code
_entity_poly.pdbx_strand_id
1 'polypeptide(L)'
;MTDPRSTTAPATKATANPGAANAAAGRPQPGKYNLRSGNHIVPREGIAGQALAVVIGIMAFLACLAAGALAIVNDTSSRWQSDISREVTIQIRPSDEAGMEDAIREAGRLVLKFDGIARVTALDDAATARLLEPWLGSGLDLSELPVPRLLTVTVKDGANPDFAEIRRALVDKVPGASLDDHRAWVDRLTRMA
;
A
#
# COMPACT_ATOMS: atom_id res chain seq x y z
N MET A 1 13.46 -66.08 89.87
CA MET A 1 14.36 -66.31 91.01
C MET A 1 15.76 -65.90 90.55
N THR A 2 16.22 -64.73 91.01
CA THR A 2 17.62 -64.29 91.23
C THR A 2 18.67 -64.31 90.09
N ASP A 3 19.11 -63.08 89.75
CA ASP A 3 20.39 -62.56 89.20
C ASP A 3 21.65 -63.02 90.01
N PRO A 4 22.93 -62.54 89.86
CA PRO A 4 23.80 -61.98 88.78
C PRO A 4 25.24 -62.60 88.75
N ARG A 5 26.18 -61.94 88.02
CA ARG A 5 27.68 -61.86 88.19
C ARG A 5 28.53 -62.73 87.25
N SER A 6 29.22 -62.17 86.24
CA SER A 6 30.51 -61.43 86.26
C SER A 6 31.71 -62.24 86.75
N THR A 7 32.77 -62.39 85.93
CA THR A 7 34.21 -62.29 86.32
C THR A 7 35.18 -62.80 85.21
N THR A 8 35.99 -61.86 84.73
CA THR A 8 37.41 -61.87 84.27
C THR A 8 38.08 -63.10 83.64
N ALA A 9 38.84 -62.86 82.56
CA ALA A 9 40.08 -63.59 82.20
C ALA A 9 40.93 -62.78 81.18
N PRO A 10 42.23 -63.08 80.99
CA PRO A 10 43.30 -62.07 80.97
C PRO A 10 44.05 -61.90 79.62
N ALA A 11 45.00 -60.96 79.62
CA ALA A 11 45.93 -60.66 78.54
C ALA A 11 46.92 -61.81 78.25
N THR A 12 47.20 -62.06 76.97
CA THR A 12 48.37 -62.81 76.47
C THR A 12 48.85 -62.20 75.15
N LYS A 13 50.18 -62.10 75.03
CA LYS A 13 50.92 -61.36 74.02
C LYS A 13 50.90 -62.02 72.63
N ALA A 14 50.67 -61.16 71.63
CA ALA A 14 51.25 -61.05 70.30
C ALA A 14 51.90 -62.28 69.63
N THR A 15 51.36 -62.63 68.45
CA THR A 15 52.16 -63.05 67.30
C THR A 15 51.62 -62.32 66.06
N ALA A 16 52.52 -61.70 65.31
CA ALA A 16 52.23 -60.75 64.25
C ALA A 16 51.65 -61.41 62.99
N ASN A 17 50.61 -60.79 62.41
CA ASN A 17 50.11 -61.09 61.07
C ASN A 17 50.52 -59.94 60.12
N PRO A 18 51.36 -60.16 59.10
CA PRO A 18 51.73 -59.12 58.15
C PRO A 18 50.68 -59.07 57.05
N GLY A 19 49.69 -58.18 57.18
CA GLY A 19 48.66 -58.05 56.14
C GLY A 19 47.54 -57.04 56.40
N ALA A 20 47.72 -56.10 57.33
CA ALA A 20 46.70 -55.10 57.62
C ALA A 20 47.32 -53.71 57.74
N ALA A 21 47.68 -53.12 56.59
CA ALA A 21 47.96 -51.71 56.48
C ALA A 21 47.20 -51.13 55.28
N ASN A 22 46.34 -50.17 55.58
CA ASN A 22 45.65 -49.26 54.67
C ASN A 22 44.38 -49.75 53.95
N ALA A 23 43.27 -49.73 54.69
CA ALA A 23 41.94 -49.48 54.12
C ALA A 23 41.15 -48.49 54.99
N ALA A 24 41.77 -47.34 55.28
CA ALA A 24 41.10 -46.18 55.84
C ALA A 24 41.59 -44.94 55.07
N ALA A 25 40.99 -44.70 53.90
CA ALA A 25 41.24 -43.50 53.11
C ALA A 25 39.89 -42.96 52.60
N GLY A 26 39.71 -41.65 52.76
CA GLY A 26 38.43 -40.96 52.81
C GLY A 26 37.59 -41.01 51.54
N ARG A 27 36.27 -40.81 51.74
CA ARG A 27 35.32 -40.55 50.65
C ARG A 27 35.76 -39.32 49.86
N PRO A 28 35.84 -39.37 48.52
CA PRO A 28 36.14 -38.18 47.73
C PRO A 28 34.94 -37.22 47.80
N GLN A 29 35.19 -35.97 48.20
CA GLN A 29 34.22 -34.89 48.08
C GLN A 29 34.03 -34.55 46.60
N PRO A 30 32.80 -34.30 46.12
CA PRO A 30 32.60 -33.87 44.74
C PRO A 30 33.29 -32.50 44.56
N GLY A 31 34.34 -32.51 43.75
CA GLY A 31 35.12 -31.33 43.43
C GLY A 31 34.20 -30.25 42.86
N LYS A 32 34.27 -29.05 43.42
CA LYS A 32 33.62 -27.86 42.88
C LYS A 32 34.12 -27.68 41.45
N TYR A 33 33.25 -27.95 40.47
CA TYR A 33 33.54 -27.66 39.07
C TYR A 33 33.57 -26.14 38.91
N ASN A 34 34.76 -25.55 39.08
CA ASN A 34 35.02 -24.21 38.58
C ASN A 34 34.91 -24.30 37.05
N LEU A 35 33.73 -23.95 36.51
CA LEU A 35 33.56 -23.60 35.12
C LEU A 35 34.38 -22.35 34.87
N ARG A 36 35.69 -22.54 34.68
CA ARG A 36 36.57 -21.54 34.09
C ARG A 36 35.90 -21.18 32.77
N SER A 37 35.33 -19.97 32.71
CA SER A 37 34.74 -19.39 31.52
C SER A 37 35.74 -19.57 30.39
N GLY A 38 35.48 -20.57 29.55
CA GLY A 38 36.35 -20.93 28.45
C GLY A 38 36.41 -19.76 27.49
N ASN A 39 37.63 -19.40 27.10
CA ASN A 39 37.88 -18.52 25.97
C ASN A 39 37.00 -18.95 24.80
N HIS A 40 36.16 -18.02 24.35
CA HIS A 40 35.31 -18.17 23.18
C HIS A 40 36.23 -18.37 21.95
N ILE A 41 36.21 -19.55 21.34
CA ILE A 41 37.08 -19.93 20.20
C ILE A 41 36.67 -19.23 18.89
N VAL A 42 35.61 -18.42 18.92
CA VAL A 42 35.24 -17.53 17.83
C VAL A 42 35.58 -16.10 18.28
N PRO A 43 36.54 -15.41 17.64
CA PRO A 43 36.73 -13.99 17.84
C PRO A 43 35.38 -13.29 17.61
N ARG A 44 34.82 -12.66 18.65
CA ARG A 44 33.52 -11.97 18.54
C ARG A 44 33.58 -10.74 17.63
N GLU A 45 34.78 -10.32 17.24
CA GLU A 45 35.04 -9.06 16.53
C GLU A 45 36.10 -9.29 15.44
N GLY A 46 35.76 -10.11 14.44
CA GLY A 46 36.51 -10.11 13.19
C GLY A 46 36.02 -8.97 12.30
N ILE A 47 36.93 -8.37 11.52
CA ILE A 47 36.62 -7.36 10.47
C ILE A 47 35.43 -7.80 9.59
N ALA A 48 35.24 -9.11 9.41
CA ALA A 48 34.11 -9.71 8.72
C ALA A 48 32.73 -9.38 9.34
N GLY A 49 32.61 -9.34 10.67
CA GLY A 49 31.36 -8.99 11.37
C GLY A 49 31.02 -7.51 11.25
N GLN A 50 32.03 -6.64 11.38
CA GLN A 50 31.88 -5.20 11.15
C GLN A 50 31.56 -4.90 9.68
N ALA A 51 32.22 -5.55 8.74
CA ALA A 51 31.95 -5.42 7.31
C ALA A 51 30.52 -5.85 6.97
N LEU A 52 30.03 -6.97 7.53
CA LEU A 52 28.65 -7.42 7.34
C LEU A 52 27.64 -6.39 7.90
N ALA A 53 27.89 -5.82 9.08
CA ALA A 53 27.03 -4.80 9.66
C ALA A 53 26.98 -3.52 8.80
N VAL A 54 28.12 -3.09 8.25
CA VAL A 54 28.18 -1.95 7.31
C VAL A 54 27.38 -2.22 6.04
N VAL A 55 27.49 -3.42 5.47
CA VAL A 55 26.73 -3.81 4.26
C VAL A 55 25.23 -3.82 4.54
N ILE A 56 24.80 -4.39 5.67
CA ILE A 56 23.38 -4.37 6.08
C ILE A 56 22.89 -2.93 6.25
N GLY A 57 23.70 -2.06 6.86
CA GLY A 57 23.38 -0.64 7.01
C GLY A 57 23.19 0.06 5.67
N ILE A 58 24.09 -0.17 4.71
CA ILE A 58 23.96 0.39 3.34
C ILE A 58 22.72 -0.17 2.64
N MET A 59 22.47 -1.47 2.71
CA MET A 59 21.30 -2.10 2.10
C MET A 59 19.99 -1.56 2.70
N ALA A 60 19.93 -1.41 4.03
CA ALA A 60 18.77 -0.84 4.72
C ALA A 60 18.57 0.64 4.34
N PHE A 61 19.66 1.41 4.25
CA PHE A 61 19.60 2.80 3.82
C PHE A 61 19.07 2.94 2.40
N LEU A 62 19.57 2.13 1.46
CA LEU A 62 19.09 2.11 0.07
C LEU A 62 17.63 1.64 -0.03
N ALA A 63 17.23 0.65 0.77
CA ALA A 63 15.83 0.21 0.83
C ALA A 63 14.89 1.32 1.32
N CYS A 64 15.29 2.08 2.35
CA CYS A 64 14.53 3.24 2.82
C CYS A 64 14.45 4.35 1.76
N LEU A 65 15.54 4.62 1.04
CA LEU A 65 15.53 5.59 -0.07
C LEU A 65 14.59 5.16 -1.20
N ALA A 66 14.64 3.89 -1.60
CA ALA A 66 13.77 3.34 -2.63
C ALA A 66 12.28 3.38 -2.19
N ALA A 67 11.98 3.01 -0.95
CA ALA A 67 10.63 3.09 -0.40
C ALA A 67 10.11 4.54 -0.33
N GLY A 68 10.96 5.49 0.07
CA GLY A 68 10.62 6.91 0.08
C GLY A 68 10.34 7.45 -1.33
N ALA A 69 11.18 7.10 -2.31
CA ALA A 69 10.97 7.49 -3.71
C ALA A 69 9.66 6.91 -4.27
N LEU A 70 9.38 5.62 -3.98
CA LEU A 70 8.14 4.97 -4.39
C LEU A 70 6.91 5.66 -3.79
N ALA A 71 6.97 6.07 -2.51
CA ALA A 71 5.87 6.78 -1.86
C ALA A 71 5.55 8.11 -2.54
N ILE A 72 6.58 8.87 -2.94
CA ILE A 72 6.41 10.15 -3.66
C ILE A 72 5.79 9.91 -5.05
N VAL A 73 6.26 8.90 -5.77
CA VAL A 73 5.71 8.54 -7.09
C VAL A 73 4.25 8.11 -6.98
N ASN A 74 3.90 7.31 -5.97
CA ASN A 74 2.55 6.83 -5.77
C ASN A 74 1.58 7.98 -5.41
N ASP A 75 1.99 8.91 -4.55
CA ASP A 75 1.21 10.11 -4.23
C ASP A 75 0.98 10.99 -5.48
N THR A 76 2.05 11.24 -6.25
CA THR A 76 1.96 12.02 -7.50
C THR A 76 1.04 11.35 -8.53
N SER A 77 1.16 10.03 -8.70
CA SER A 77 0.34 9.26 -9.62
C SER A 77 -1.14 9.28 -9.21
N SER A 78 -1.43 9.13 -7.91
CA SER A 78 -2.80 9.16 -7.40
C SER A 78 -3.48 10.52 -7.59
N ARG A 79 -2.74 11.62 -7.43
CA ARG A 79 -3.25 12.98 -7.67
C ARG A 79 -3.54 13.23 -9.14
N TRP A 80 -2.62 12.84 -10.04
CA TRP A 80 -2.83 12.97 -11.48
C TRP A 80 -4.06 12.19 -11.97
N GLN A 81 -4.25 10.97 -11.45
CA GLN A 81 -5.40 10.15 -11.76
C GLN A 81 -6.70 10.74 -11.21
N SER A 82 -6.65 11.39 -10.04
CA SER A 82 -7.77 12.14 -9.49
C SER A 82 -8.11 13.38 -10.31
N ASP A 83 -7.13 14.05 -10.93
CA ASP A 83 -7.35 15.30 -11.67
C ASP A 83 -7.90 15.06 -13.07
N ILE A 84 -7.47 14.00 -13.77
CA ILE A 84 -8.13 13.53 -15.01
C ILE A 84 -9.59 13.14 -14.77
N SER A 85 -9.94 12.81 -13.53
CA SER A 85 -11.24 12.32 -13.14
C SER A 85 -12.25 13.42 -12.76
N ARG A 86 -11.92 14.72 -12.86
CA ARG A 86 -12.79 15.82 -12.37
C ARG A 86 -13.62 16.50 -13.43
N GLU A 87 -13.27 16.31 -14.70
CA GLU A 87 -13.96 16.91 -15.82
C GLU A 87 -14.71 15.82 -16.58
N VAL A 88 -16.00 16.06 -16.80
CA VAL A 88 -16.88 15.15 -17.53
C VAL A 88 -17.45 15.92 -18.70
N THR A 89 -17.47 15.30 -19.87
CA THR A 89 -17.94 15.97 -21.08
C THR A 89 -19.31 15.43 -21.46
N ILE A 90 -20.24 16.32 -21.75
CA ILE A 90 -21.51 15.98 -22.38
C ILE A 90 -21.42 16.35 -23.85
N GLN A 91 -21.78 15.42 -24.72
CA GLN A 91 -21.84 15.65 -26.16
C GLN A 91 -23.30 15.60 -26.61
N ILE A 92 -23.74 16.60 -27.37
CA ILE A 92 -25.07 16.64 -27.96
C ILE A 92 -24.91 16.59 -29.47
N ARG A 93 -25.38 15.51 -30.08
CA ARG A 93 -25.37 15.35 -31.54
C ARG A 93 -26.47 16.21 -32.18
N PRO A 94 -26.23 16.82 -33.35
CA PRO A 94 -27.29 17.45 -34.11
C PRO A 94 -28.38 16.44 -34.44
N SER A 95 -29.64 16.79 -34.15
CA SER A 95 -30.82 16.01 -34.48
C SER A 95 -31.91 16.93 -35.03
N ASP A 96 -32.68 16.45 -36.01
CA ASP A 96 -33.69 17.24 -36.72
C ASP A 96 -34.91 17.61 -35.86
N GLU A 97 -35.07 17.01 -34.68
CA GLU A 97 -36.29 17.09 -33.87
C GLU A 97 -36.32 18.25 -32.85
N ALA A 98 -35.16 18.79 -32.44
CA ALA A 98 -35.08 19.82 -31.40
C ALA A 98 -34.00 20.87 -31.71
N GLY A 99 -34.28 22.13 -31.35
CA GLY A 99 -33.31 23.22 -31.45
C GLY A 99 -32.07 22.96 -30.57
N MET A 100 -30.88 23.04 -31.16
CA MET A 100 -29.61 22.73 -30.49
C MET A 100 -29.40 23.58 -29.21
N GLU A 101 -29.66 24.88 -29.26
CA GLU A 101 -29.60 25.77 -28.09
C GLU A 101 -30.51 25.33 -26.93
N ASP A 102 -31.69 24.80 -27.24
CA ASP A 102 -32.64 24.34 -26.23
C ASP A 102 -32.15 23.05 -25.58
N ALA A 103 -31.61 22.12 -26.38
CA ALA A 103 -30.97 20.90 -25.90
C ALA A 103 -29.77 21.20 -24.98
N ILE A 104 -28.90 22.15 -25.34
CA ILE A 104 -27.78 22.60 -24.49
C ILE A 104 -28.31 23.15 -23.16
N ARG A 105 -29.32 24.02 -23.21
CA ARG A 105 -29.88 24.66 -22.01
C ARG A 105 -30.59 23.65 -21.11
N GLU A 106 -31.26 22.66 -21.69
CA GLU A 106 -31.89 21.58 -20.95
C GLU A 106 -30.87 20.65 -20.31
N ALA A 107 -29.87 20.18 -21.06
CA ALA A 107 -28.77 19.36 -20.55
C ALA A 107 -28.06 20.06 -19.38
N GLY A 108 -27.70 21.33 -19.55
CA GLY A 108 -27.05 22.12 -18.50
C GLY A 108 -27.91 22.24 -17.24
N ARG A 109 -29.20 22.59 -17.37
CA ARG A 109 -30.12 22.68 -16.22
C ARG A 109 -30.36 21.33 -15.56
N LEU A 110 -30.39 20.24 -16.33
CA LEU A 110 -30.61 18.91 -15.78
C LEU A 110 -29.42 18.48 -14.93
N VAL A 111 -28.22 18.63 -15.45
CA VAL A 111 -26.97 18.20 -14.79
C VAL A 111 -26.68 19.04 -13.56
N LEU A 112 -26.98 20.34 -13.58
CA LEU A 112 -26.84 21.22 -12.41
C LEU A 112 -27.73 20.83 -11.21
N LYS A 113 -28.76 19.99 -11.40
CA LYS A 113 -29.61 19.51 -10.31
C LYS A 113 -28.99 18.36 -9.52
N PHE A 114 -27.99 17.68 -10.09
CA PHE A 114 -27.33 16.57 -9.42
C PHE A 114 -26.37 17.07 -8.35
N ASP A 115 -26.36 16.38 -7.21
CA ASP A 115 -25.40 16.70 -6.16
C ASP A 115 -23.97 16.36 -6.60
N GLY A 116 -23.01 17.13 -6.10
CA GLY A 116 -21.60 16.99 -6.48
C GLY A 116 -21.19 17.72 -7.76
N ILE A 117 -22.11 18.34 -8.52
CA ILE A 117 -21.74 19.16 -9.68
C ILE A 117 -21.43 20.60 -9.24
N ALA A 118 -20.26 21.11 -9.63
CA ALA A 118 -19.80 22.46 -9.32
C ALA A 118 -20.20 23.47 -10.39
N ARG A 119 -20.02 23.11 -11.66
CA ARG A 119 -20.27 23.99 -12.81
C ARG A 119 -20.59 23.18 -14.05
N VAL A 120 -21.43 23.73 -14.93
CA VAL A 120 -21.62 23.26 -16.29
C VAL A 120 -21.42 24.43 -17.24
N THR A 121 -20.54 24.27 -18.23
CA THR A 121 -20.20 25.29 -19.21
C THR A 121 -20.35 24.72 -20.61
N ALA A 122 -21.11 25.38 -21.48
CA ALA A 122 -21.16 25.02 -22.89
C ALA A 122 -19.92 25.57 -23.60
N LEU A 123 -19.31 24.75 -24.46
CA LEU A 123 -18.23 25.18 -25.33
C LEU A 123 -18.81 26.01 -26.48
N ASP A 124 -18.23 27.18 -26.71
CA ASP A 124 -18.68 28.07 -27.78
C ASP A 124 -18.17 27.62 -29.15
N ASP A 125 -18.85 28.11 -30.18
CA ASP A 125 -18.53 27.87 -31.59
C ASP A 125 -17.13 28.37 -31.91
N ALA A 126 -16.74 29.52 -31.36
CA ALA A 126 -15.43 30.09 -31.59
C ALA A 126 -14.30 29.21 -31.03
N ALA A 127 -14.43 28.65 -29.82
CA ALA A 127 -13.44 27.70 -29.32
C ALA A 127 -13.45 26.40 -30.12
N THR A 128 -14.62 25.90 -30.51
CA THR A 128 -14.73 24.70 -31.35
C THR A 128 -14.02 24.90 -32.69
N ALA A 129 -14.20 26.04 -33.35
CA ALA A 129 -13.52 26.37 -34.60
C ALA A 129 -11.99 26.40 -34.42
N ARG A 130 -11.50 27.00 -33.32
CA ARG A 130 -10.06 27.03 -32.98
C ARG A 130 -9.48 25.63 -32.73
N LEU A 131 -10.26 24.72 -32.14
CA LEU A 131 -9.83 23.33 -31.91
C LEU A 131 -9.72 22.56 -33.24
N LEU A 132 -10.55 22.89 -34.22
CA LEU A 132 -10.59 22.24 -35.53
C LEU A 132 -9.64 22.87 -36.56
N GLU A 133 -9.25 24.12 -36.37
CA GLU A 133 -8.36 24.88 -37.27
C GLU A 133 -7.06 24.13 -37.65
N PRO A 134 -6.36 23.42 -36.74
CA PRO A 134 -5.14 22.68 -37.10
C PRO A 134 -5.37 21.55 -38.09
N TRP A 135 -6.60 21.06 -38.19
CA TRP A 135 -6.96 19.89 -39.01
C TRP A 135 -7.69 20.28 -40.29
N LEU A 136 -8.57 21.28 -40.21
CA LEU A 136 -9.48 21.67 -41.28
C LEU A 136 -9.14 23.03 -41.91
N GLY A 137 -8.17 23.76 -41.36
CA GLY A 137 -7.78 25.07 -41.81
C GLY A 137 -8.60 26.21 -41.18
N SER A 138 -8.21 27.44 -41.52
CA SER A 138 -8.86 28.66 -41.03
C SER A 138 -10.08 29.04 -41.87
N GLY A 139 -11.03 29.76 -41.28
CA GLY A 139 -12.23 30.24 -41.98
C GLY A 139 -13.34 29.21 -42.14
N LEU A 140 -13.34 28.16 -41.31
CA LEU A 140 -14.40 27.15 -41.28
C LEU A 140 -15.71 27.76 -40.78
N ASP A 141 -16.81 27.52 -41.52
CA ASP A 141 -18.16 27.77 -41.01
C ASP A 141 -18.68 26.51 -40.31
N LEU A 142 -18.82 26.59 -38.99
CA LEU A 142 -19.35 25.48 -38.19
C LEU A 142 -20.83 25.21 -38.43
N SER A 143 -21.56 26.17 -39.00
CA SER A 143 -22.99 26.00 -39.28
C SER A 143 -23.24 25.04 -40.46
N GLU A 144 -22.25 24.84 -41.32
CA GLU A 144 -22.32 23.91 -42.45
C GLU A 144 -21.89 22.48 -42.10
N LEU A 145 -21.31 22.29 -40.91
CA LEU A 145 -20.83 20.99 -40.45
C LEU A 145 -21.75 20.43 -39.36
N PRO A 146 -22.10 19.13 -39.40
CA PRO A 146 -22.82 18.47 -38.33
C PRO A 146 -21.89 18.17 -37.15
N VAL A 147 -21.36 19.23 -36.52
CA VAL A 147 -20.50 19.12 -35.34
C VAL A 147 -21.33 18.97 -34.07
N PRO A 148 -20.99 18.04 -33.18
CA PRO A 148 -21.64 17.93 -31.89
C PRO A 148 -21.30 19.13 -31.00
N ARG A 149 -22.25 19.50 -30.15
CA ARG A 149 -22.05 20.52 -29.12
C ARG A 149 -21.52 19.88 -27.85
N LEU A 150 -20.54 20.53 -27.23
CA LEU A 150 -19.88 20.03 -26.04
C LEU A 150 -20.27 20.87 -24.83
N LEU A 151 -20.55 20.22 -23.71
CA LEU A 151 -20.64 20.87 -22.41
C LEU A 151 -19.62 20.24 -21.47
N THR A 152 -18.80 21.07 -20.85
CA THR A 152 -17.89 20.70 -19.77
C THR A 152 -18.64 20.71 -18.45
N VAL A 153 -18.55 19.63 -17.70
CA VAL A 153 -19.10 19.48 -16.35
C VAL A 153 -17.94 19.36 -15.37
N THR A 154 -17.85 20.32 -14.45
CA THR A 154 -16.88 20.31 -13.35
C THR A 154 -17.52 19.72 -12.11
N VAL A 155 -16.90 18.70 -11.52
CA VAL A 155 -17.32 18.06 -10.26
C VAL A 155 -16.71 18.79 -9.06
N LYS A 156 -17.44 18.88 -7.94
CA LYS A 156 -16.95 19.45 -6.67
C LYS A 156 -15.83 18.59 -6.07
N ASP A 157 -14.90 19.22 -5.36
CA ASP A 157 -13.81 18.50 -4.68
C ASP A 157 -14.34 17.51 -3.64
N GLY A 158 -13.89 16.26 -3.74
CA GLY A 158 -14.31 15.17 -2.84
C GLY A 158 -15.72 14.63 -3.10
N ALA A 159 -16.46 15.17 -4.09
CA ALA A 159 -17.76 14.63 -4.47
C ALA A 159 -17.62 13.47 -5.44
N ASN A 160 -18.51 12.49 -5.32
CA ASN A 160 -18.62 11.37 -6.25
C ASN A 160 -20.07 11.27 -6.77
N PRO A 161 -20.45 12.06 -7.78
CA PRO A 161 -21.79 11.99 -8.37
C PRO A 161 -22.06 10.62 -8.99
N ASP A 162 -23.31 10.16 -8.96
CA ASP A 162 -23.72 8.99 -9.71
C ASP A 162 -23.84 9.32 -11.20
N PHE A 163 -22.73 9.13 -11.94
CA PHE A 163 -22.69 9.35 -13.39
C PHE A 163 -23.61 8.41 -14.17
N ALA A 164 -23.95 7.24 -13.63
CA ALA A 164 -24.89 6.32 -14.28
C ALA A 164 -26.33 6.89 -14.20
N GLU A 165 -26.69 7.50 -13.07
CA GLU A 165 -27.96 8.20 -12.93
C GLU A 165 -28.02 9.44 -13.84
N ILE A 166 -26.97 10.26 -13.87
CA ILE A 166 -26.86 11.43 -14.76
C ILE A 166 -27.04 11.00 -16.22
N ARG A 167 -26.34 9.94 -16.65
CA ARG A 167 -26.43 9.40 -18.02
C ARG A 167 -27.85 8.97 -18.38
N ARG A 168 -28.55 8.25 -17.49
CA ARG A 168 -29.95 7.84 -17.73
C ARG A 168 -30.87 9.05 -17.87
N ALA A 169 -30.78 10.00 -16.95
CA ALA A 169 -31.59 11.21 -16.98
C ALA A 169 -31.34 12.03 -18.27
N LEU A 170 -30.08 12.09 -18.71
CA LEU A 170 -29.69 12.82 -19.91
C LEU A 170 -30.27 12.19 -21.18
N VAL A 171 -30.20 10.85 -21.31
CA VAL A 171 -30.77 10.13 -22.47
C VAL A 171 -32.30 10.26 -22.50
N ASP A 172 -32.95 10.25 -21.34
CA ASP A 172 -34.42 10.36 -21.25
C ASP A 172 -34.94 11.76 -21.61
N LYS A 173 -34.16 12.82 -21.33
CA LYS A 173 -34.59 14.22 -21.49
C LYS A 173 -34.02 14.92 -22.70
N VAL A 174 -32.82 14.54 -23.15
CA VAL A 174 -32.12 15.19 -24.25
C VAL A 174 -31.73 14.11 -25.28
N PRO A 175 -32.57 13.88 -26.30
CA PRO A 175 -32.24 12.97 -27.38
C PRO A 175 -30.91 13.33 -28.04
N GLY A 176 -30.08 12.33 -28.32
CA GLY A 176 -28.76 12.54 -28.93
C GLY A 176 -27.67 13.05 -27.97
N ALA A 177 -27.97 13.23 -26.68
CA ALA A 177 -26.97 13.53 -25.68
C ALA A 177 -26.26 12.27 -25.16
N SER A 178 -24.95 12.36 -24.98
CA SER A 178 -24.12 11.34 -24.35
C SER A 178 -23.22 11.96 -23.28
N LEU A 179 -22.99 11.21 -22.21
CA LEU A 179 -22.05 11.57 -21.15
C LEU A 179 -20.77 10.76 -21.34
N ASP A 180 -19.62 11.43 -21.38
CA ASP A 180 -18.31 10.80 -21.39
C ASP A 180 -17.62 11.05 -20.05
N ASP A 181 -17.52 9.98 -19.26
CA ASP A 181 -16.69 9.93 -18.05
C ASP A 181 -15.43 9.12 -18.36
N HIS A 182 -14.26 9.75 -18.25
CA HIS A 182 -12.98 9.06 -18.53
C HIS A 182 -12.61 8.06 -17.42
N ARG A 183 -13.32 8.11 -16.28
CA ARG A 183 -13.17 7.22 -15.13
C ARG A 183 -13.49 5.77 -15.47
N ALA A 184 -14.55 5.49 -16.23
CA ALA A 184 -14.93 4.11 -16.54
C ALA A 184 -13.86 3.34 -17.34
N TRP A 185 -13.10 4.03 -18.19
CA TRP A 185 -11.97 3.44 -18.92
C TRP A 185 -10.80 3.15 -17.98
N VAL A 186 -10.45 4.11 -17.13
CA VAL A 186 -9.38 3.96 -16.12
C VAL A 186 -9.68 2.83 -15.14
N ASP A 187 -10.90 2.76 -14.59
CA ASP A 187 -11.34 1.69 -13.68
C ASP A 187 -11.25 0.30 -14.33
N ARG A 188 -11.44 0.23 -15.66
CA ARG A 188 -11.30 -1.03 -16.39
C ARG A 188 -9.83 -1.44 -16.50
N LEU A 189 -8.93 -0.50 -16.77
CA LEU A 189 -7.49 -0.79 -16.80
C LEU A 189 -6.96 -1.20 -15.42
N THR A 190 -7.37 -0.53 -14.35
CA THR A 190 -6.94 -0.88 -12.99
C THR A 190 -7.45 -2.25 -12.54
N ARG A 191 -8.62 -2.69 -13.02
CA ARG A 191 -9.13 -4.05 -12.74
C ARG A 191 -8.42 -5.16 -13.53
N MET A 192 -7.65 -4.82 -14.55
CA MET A 192 -6.89 -5.79 -15.37
C MET A 192 -5.41 -5.91 -14.95
N ALA A 193 -4.93 -5.03 -14.06
CA ALA A 193 -3.59 -5.06 -13.47
C ALA A 193 -3.60 -5.79 -12.12
#